data_AF-A0A3A4ULV1-F1
#
_entry.id   AF-A0A3A4ULV1-F1
#
_cell.length_a   1.000
_cell.length_b   1.000
_cell.length_c   1.000
_cell.angle_alpha   90.00
_cell.angle_beta   90.00
_cell.angle_gamma   90.00
#
_symmetry.space_group_name_H-M   'P 1'
#
loop_
_entity.id
_entity.type
_entity.pdbx_description
1 polymer ?
#
loop_
_entity_poly.entity_id
_entity_poly.type
_entity_poly.pdbx_seq_one_letter_code
_entity_poly.pdbx_strand_id
1 'polypeptide(L)'
;MDDEHPVTHPLVARVADYVDACNRHDVDAVLGFYTTDVRFELVGAWVRQGRDELRRLAEYDKGTNCVLSMVNPSVVASDTVEVELVDRNDWFGLVGVDQVIFPSVTFRFRGDKISEVRVVMSEDGAAALSRASSRVMAWMREKYPGELAGLMPGGRRVYSAEAAAKWLRLLKEWREERPWGASRQ
;
A
#
# COMPACT_ATOMS: atom_id res chain seq x y z
N MET A 1 11.72 -40.22 -9.60
CA MET A 1 11.91 -38.87 -9.04
C MET A 1 10.80 -38.06 -9.64
N ASP A 2 9.66 -38.08 -8.96
CA ASP A 2 8.49 -37.34 -9.39
C ASP A 2 8.72 -35.89 -8.97
N ASP A 3 9.02 -35.04 -9.96
CA ASP A 3 8.92 -33.59 -9.84
C ASP A 3 7.42 -33.26 -9.67
N GLU A 4 6.93 -33.35 -8.43
CA GLU A 4 5.68 -32.70 -8.05
C GLU A 4 5.91 -31.19 -8.08
N HIS A 5 5.69 -30.58 -9.24
CA HIS A 5 5.37 -29.16 -9.28
C HIS A 5 4.08 -28.97 -8.46
N PRO A 6 4.10 -28.25 -7.32
CA PRO A 6 2.90 -28.05 -6.54
C PRO A 6 1.88 -27.32 -7.41
N VAL A 7 0.73 -27.98 -7.65
CA VAL A 7 -0.41 -27.36 -8.31
C VAL A 7 -0.82 -26.17 -7.44
N THR A 8 -0.52 -24.96 -7.92
CA THR A 8 -0.86 -23.74 -7.18
C THR A 8 -2.37 -23.63 -7.10
N HIS A 9 -2.91 -23.49 -5.88
CA HIS A 9 -4.35 -23.41 -5.67
C HIS A 9 -4.96 -22.27 -6.50
N PRO A 10 -6.13 -22.43 -7.15
CA PRO A 10 -6.70 -21.41 -8.04
C PRO A 10 -6.87 -20.03 -7.39
N LEU A 11 -7.24 -19.99 -6.10
CA LEU A 11 -7.32 -18.71 -5.37
C LEU A 11 -5.95 -18.06 -5.13
N VAL A 12 -4.89 -18.85 -4.94
CA VAL A 12 -3.52 -18.31 -4.82
C VAL A 12 -3.07 -17.72 -6.15
N ALA A 13 -3.32 -18.43 -7.26
CA ALA A 13 -3.08 -17.89 -8.60
C ALA A 13 -3.87 -16.59 -8.84
N ARG A 14 -5.11 -16.53 -8.35
CA ARG A 14 -5.94 -15.32 -8.44
C ARG A 14 -5.37 -14.12 -7.65
N VAL A 15 -4.80 -14.36 -6.47
CA VAL A 15 -4.08 -13.32 -5.71
C VAL A 15 -2.81 -12.89 -6.44
N ALA A 16 -2.08 -13.82 -7.06
CA ALA A 16 -0.91 -13.50 -7.86
C ALA A 16 -1.26 -12.61 -9.07
N ASP A 17 -2.32 -12.95 -9.82
CA ASP A 17 -2.81 -12.11 -10.94
C ASP A 17 -3.20 -10.70 -10.47
N TYR A 18 -3.78 -10.59 -9.28
CA TYR A 18 -4.11 -9.30 -8.65
C TYR A 18 -2.85 -8.50 -8.32
N VAL A 19 -1.85 -9.12 -7.69
CA VAL A 19 -0.56 -8.49 -7.39
C VAL A 19 0.13 -8.03 -8.68
N ASP A 20 0.09 -8.85 -9.73
CA ASP A 20 0.65 -8.50 -11.03
C ASP A 20 -0.08 -7.32 -11.68
N ALA A 21 -1.41 -7.22 -11.54
CA ALA A 21 -2.16 -6.06 -12.00
C ALA A 21 -1.78 -4.78 -11.23
N CYS A 22 -1.57 -4.87 -9.91
CA CYS A 22 -1.06 -3.76 -9.10
C CYS A 22 0.33 -3.30 -9.59
N ASN A 23 1.24 -4.25 -9.83
CA ASN A 23 2.61 -3.98 -10.27
C ASN A 23 2.70 -3.43 -11.70
N ARG A 24 1.72 -3.73 -12.56
CA ARG A 24 1.57 -3.07 -13.87
C ARG A 24 0.92 -1.69 -13.79
N HIS A 25 0.49 -1.26 -12.60
CA HIS A 25 -0.25 -0.03 -12.37
C HIS A 25 -1.51 0.09 -13.25
N ASP A 26 -2.16 -1.04 -13.51
CA ASP A 26 -3.39 -1.13 -14.28
C ASP A 26 -4.59 -1.03 -13.35
N VAL A 27 -5.02 0.22 -13.10
CA VAL A 27 -6.10 0.55 -12.15
C VAL A 27 -7.40 -0.17 -12.52
N ASP A 28 -7.73 -0.28 -13.80
CA ASP A 28 -8.98 -0.91 -14.23
C ASP A 28 -8.92 -2.43 -14.08
N ALA A 29 -7.77 -3.06 -14.38
CA ALA A 29 -7.58 -4.48 -14.10
C ALA A 29 -7.66 -4.78 -12.60
N VAL A 30 -7.00 -3.99 -11.75
CA VAL A 30 -7.06 -4.11 -10.28
C VAL A 30 -8.51 -4.07 -9.80
N LEU A 31 -9.29 -3.09 -10.25
CA LEU A 31 -10.70 -2.97 -9.87
C LEU A 31 -11.57 -4.14 -10.36
N GLY A 32 -11.16 -4.80 -11.44
CA GLY A 32 -11.79 -6.00 -11.97
C GLY A 32 -11.72 -7.22 -11.04
N PHE A 33 -10.81 -7.22 -10.05
CA PHE A 33 -10.71 -8.30 -9.06
C PHE A 33 -11.70 -8.16 -7.92
N TYR A 34 -12.20 -6.95 -7.63
CA TYR A 34 -13.05 -6.73 -6.47
C TYR A 34 -14.53 -6.98 -6.72
N THR A 35 -15.31 -7.27 -5.69
CA THR A 35 -16.76 -7.07 -5.73
C THR A 35 -17.10 -5.58 -5.75
N THR A 36 -18.34 -5.22 -6.06
CA THR A 36 -18.77 -3.80 -6.03
C THR A 36 -18.83 -3.22 -4.62
N ASP A 37 -19.11 -4.08 -3.63
CA ASP A 37 -19.27 -3.79 -2.20
C ASP A 37 -18.01 -4.12 -1.38
N VAL A 38 -16.87 -4.29 -2.03
CA VAL A 38 -15.60 -4.71 -1.40
C VAL A 38 -15.25 -3.88 -0.18
N ARG A 39 -14.74 -4.53 0.86
CA ARG A 39 -14.17 -3.90 2.05
C ARG A 39 -12.65 -4.07 2.06
N PHE A 40 -11.91 -2.98 2.21
CA PHE A 40 -10.46 -3.01 2.37
C PHE A 40 -10.10 -2.36 3.70
N GLU A 41 -9.40 -3.08 4.57
CA GLU A 41 -9.02 -2.62 5.89
C GLU A 41 -7.50 -2.67 6.06
N LEU A 42 -6.90 -1.53 6.41
CA LEU A 42 -5.61 -1.51 7.07
C LEU A 42 -5.89 -1.52 8.58
N VAL A 43 -5.65 -2.67 9.21
CA VAL A 43 -6.09 -2.94 10.59
C VAL A 43 -5.51 -1.89 11.54
N GLY A 44 -6.40 -1.29 12.33
CA GLY A 44 -6.04 -0.25 13.30
C GLY A 44 -5.81 1.15 12.71
N ALA A 45 -5.91 1.33 11.39
CA ALA A 45 -5.68 2.62 10.73
C ALA A 45 -6.93 3.13 10.01
N TRP A 46 -7.43 2.40 9.01
CA TRP A 46 -8.56 2.85 8.19
C TRP A 46 -9.28 1.69 7.51
N VAL A 47 -10.50 2.00 7.07
CA VAL A 47 -11.33 1.12 6.24
C VAL A 47 -11.78 1.92 5.01
N ARG A 48 -11.74 1.27 3.84
CA ARG A 48 -12.29 1.75 2.57
C ARG A 48 -13.35 0.77 2.09
N GLN A 49 -14.43 1.28 1.50
CA GLN A 49 -15.54 0.48 1.03
C GLN A 49 -15.96 0.89 -0.37
N GLY A 50 -16.19 -0.12 -1.21
CA GLY A 50 -16.61 0.07 -2.59
C GLY A 50 -15.47 0.39 -3.55
N ARG A 51 -15.72 0.14 -4.83
CA ARG A 51 -14.72 0.27 -5.90
C ARG A 51 -14.24 1.71 -6.12
N ASP A 52 -15.06 2.71 -5.83
CA ASP A 52 -14.67 4.12 -6.02
C ASP A 52 -13.54 4.53 -5.06
N GLU A 53 -13.62 4.09 -3.81
CA GLU A 53 -12.55 4.32 -2.83
C GLU A 53 -11.29 3.52 -3.17
N LEU A 54 -11.44 2.29 -3.67
CA LEU A 54 -10.29 1.48 -4.11
C LEU A 54 -9.67 1.98 -5.41
N ARG A 55 -10.43 2.64 -6.29
CA ARG A 55 -9.89 3.30 -7.48
C ARG A 55 -8.91 4.38 -7.08
N ARG A 56 -9.31 5.23 -6.14
CA ARG A 56 -8.47 6.30 -5.60
C ARG A 56 -7.21 5.76 -4.92
N LEU A 57 -7.32 4.63 -4.23
CA LEU A 57 -6.16 3.95 -3.64
C LEU A 57 -5.23 3.41 -4.72
N ALA A 58 -5.73 2.69 -5.72
CA ALA A 58 -4.93 2.16 -6.82
C ALA A 58 -4.26 3.28 -7.66
N GLU A 59 -4.94 4.40 -7.85
CA GLU A 59 -4.37 5.61 -8.48
C GLU A 59 -3.26 6.24 -7.65
N TYR A 60 -3.41 6.25 -6.32
CA TYR A 60 -2.36 6.68 -5.41
C TYR A 60 -1.15 5.73 -5.49
N ASP A 61 -1.38 4.43 -5.42
CA ASP A 61 -0.35 3.40 -5.48
C ASP A 61 0.45 3.50 -6.79
N LYS A 62 -0.26 3.65 -7.92
CA LYS A 62 0.34 3.99 -9.23
C LYS A 62 1.17 5.27 -9.17
N GLY A 63 0.62 6.35 -8.60
CA GLY A 63 1.31 7.62 -8.47
C GLY A 63 2.57 7.57 -7.61
N THR A 64 2.63 6.61 -6.67
CA THR A 64 3.81 6.34 -5.83
C THR A 64 4.73 5.24 -6.35
N ASN A 65 4.44 4.66 -7.52
CA ASN A 65 5.22 3.58 -8.11
C ASN A 65 5.30 2.35 -7.17
N CYS A 66 4.15 1.98 -6.58
CA CYS A 66 4.03 0.88 -5.63
C CYS A 66 4.27 -0.49 -6.27
N VAL A 67 5.22 -1.24 -5.73
CA VAL A 67 5.57 -2.59 -6.16
C VAL A 67 5.40 -3.55 -4.99
N LEU A 68 4.56 -4.56 -5.20
CA LEU A 68 4.23 -5.61 -4.25
C LEU A 68 4.98 -6.90 -4.60
N SER A 69 5.52 -7.56 -3.59
CA SER A 69 6.02 -8.93 -3.67
C SER A 69 5.19 -9.83 -2.76
N MET A 70 4.79 -10.99 -3.29
CA MET A 70 3.99 -11.98 -2.58
C MET A 70 4.88 -13.06 -1.96
N VAL A 71 4.67 -13.37 -0.68
CA VAL A 71 5.50 -14.33 0.07
C VAL A 71 4.60 -15.28 0.87
N ASN A 72 4.94 -16.58 0.87
CA ASN A 72 4.24 -17.61 1.66
C ASN A 72 2.71 -17.64 1.51
N PRO A 73 2.15 -17.67 0.28
CA PRO A 73 0.70 -17.75 0.11
C PRO A 73 0.15 -19.07 0.65
N SER A 74 -0.96 -18.99 1.36
CA SER A 74 -1.65 -20.15 1.92
C SER A 74 -3.16 -19.99 1.84
N VAL A 75 -3.88 -21.10 1.66
CA VAL A 75 -5.33 -21.12 1.70
C VAL A 75 -5.73 -21.50 3.12
N VAL A 76 -6.38 -20.57 3.83
CA VAL A 76 -6.73 -20.73 5.25
C VAL A 76 -8.21 -21.08 5.46
N ALA A 77 -9.03 -20.90 4.43
CA ALA A 77 -10.40 -21.39 4.33
C ALA A 77 -10.80 -21.58 2.87
N SER A 78 -11.95 -22.19 2.59
CA SER A 78 -12.40 -22.48 1.23
C SER A 78 -12.50 -21.25 0.32
N ASP A 79 -12.73 -20.07 0.90
CA ASP A 79 -12.88 -18.79 0.22
C ASP A 79 -11.78 -17.77 0.60
N THR A 80 -10.73 -18.18 1.32
CA THR A 80 -9.81 -17.24 1.95
C THR A 80 -8.35 -17.63 1.72
N VAL A 81 -7.58 -16.69 1.20
CA VAL A 81 -6.12 -16.78 1.04
C VAL A 81 -5.46 -15.83 2.03
N GLU A 82 -4.46 -16.30 2.75
CA GLU A 82 -3.57 -15.48 3.56
C GLU A 82 -2.18 -15.46 2.94
N VAL A 83 -1.54 -14.30 2.93
CA VAL A 83 -0.22 -14.11 2.36
C VAL A 83 0.54 -13.01 3.07
N GLU A 84 1.87 -13.07 3.02
CA GLU A 84 2.73 -11.93 3.35
C GLU A 84 2.93 -11.07 2.10
N LEU A 85 2.80 -9.75 2.25
CA LEU A 85 3.17 -8.80 1.19
C LEU A 85 4.34 -7.93 1.62
N VAL A 86 5.27 -7.70 0.70
CA VAL A 86 6.33 -6.70 0.83
C VAL A 86 6.05 -5.58 -0.17
N ASP A 87 5.90 -4.36 0.32
CA ASP A 87 5.64 -3.16 -0.48
C ASP A 87 6.88 -2.27 -0.54
N ARG A 88 7.22 -1.84 -1.75
CA ARG A 88 8.18 -0.77 -2.01
C ARG A 88 7.51 0.30 -2.85
N ASN A 89 7.70 1.56 -2.48
CA ASN A 89 7.21 2.69 -3.26
C ASN A 89 8.10 3.93 -3.05
N ASP A 90 7.94 4.91 -3.93
CA ASP A 90 8.74 6.14 -3.93
C ASP A 90 8.54 6.96 -2.65
N TRP A 91 7.35 6.91 -2.05
CA TRP A 91 7.08 7.63 -0.79
C TRP A 91 7.96 7.07 0.33
N PHE A 92 8.04 5.73 0.47
CA PHE A 92 8.91 5.06 1.44
C PHE A 92 10.37 5.41 1.18
N GLY A 93 10.83 5.26 -0.06
CA GLY A 93 12.22 5.52 -0.43
C GLY A 93 12.66 6.97 -0.16
N LEU A 94 11.77 7.94 -0.37
CA LEU A 94 12.06 9.36 -0.08
C LEU A 94 12.20 9.65 1.41
N VAL A 95 11.52 8.89 2.27
CA VAL A 95 11.62 9.06 3.73
C VAL A 95 12.63 8.11 4.39
N GLY A 96 13.42 7.38 3.59
CA GLY A 96 14.48 6.49 4.05
C GLY A 96 13.97 5.12 4.54
N VAL A 97 12.80 4.68 4.08
CA VAL A 97 12.26 3.34 4.31
C VAL A 97 12.36 2.57 3.01
N ASP A 98 13.11 1.48 2.98
CA ASP A 98 13.32 0.69 1.76
C ASP A 98 12.05 -0.09 1.36
N GLN A 99 11.45 -0.75 2.34
CA GLN A 99 10.24 -1.56 2.16
C GLN A 99 9.40 -1.59 3.44
N VAL A 100 8.12 -1.93 3.28
CA VAL A 100 7.19 -2.19 4.37
C VAL A 100 6.68 -3.62 4.25
N ILE A 101 6.67 -4.34 5.36
CA ILE A 101 6.24 -5.74 5.42
C ILE A 101 4.85 -5.80 6.04
N PHE A 102 3.95 -6.50 5.35
CA PHE A 102 2.62 -6.85 5.81
C PHE A 102 2.60 -8.36 6.09
N PRO A 103 2.89 -8.78 7.33
CA PRO A 103 3.08 -10.20 7.67
C PRO A 103 1.80 -11.04 7.51
N SER A 104 0.63 -10.40 7.49
CA SER A 104 -0.64 -11.06 7.22
C SER A 104 -1.52 -10.13 6.39
N VAL A 105 -1.79 -10.57 5.16
CA VAL A 105 -2.78 -10.00 4.26
C VAL A 105 -3.76 -11.10 3.90
N THR A 106 -5.01 -10.92 4.33
CA THR A 106 -6.09 -11.86 4.06
C THR A 106 -6.94 -11.36 2.91
N PHE A 107 -7.13 -12.19 1.90
CA PHE A 107 -8.03 -11.99 0.77
C PHE A 107 -9.21 -12.96 0.89
N ARG A 108 -10.41 -12.43 1.09
CA ARG A 108 -11.64 -13.23 1.12
C ARG A 108 -12.43 -13.07 -0.16
N PHE A 109 -12.81 -14.19 -0.75
CA PHE A 109 -13.46 -14.27 -2.04
C PHE A 109 -14.97 -14.48 -1.93
N ARG A 110 -15.71 -13.90 -2.87
CA ARG A 110 -17.11 -14.22 -3.17
C ARG A 110 -17.17 -14.59 -4.64
N GLY A 111 -17.17 -15.88 -4.94
CA GLY A 111 -16.96 -16.38 -6.30
C GLY A 111 -15.53 -16.09 -6.77
N ASP A 112 -15.37 -15.50 -7.95
CA ASP A 112 -14.06 -15.15 -8.54
C ASP A 112 -13.51 -13.78 -8.12
N LYS A 113 -14.25 -13.07 -7.24
CA LYS A 113 -13.96 -11.70 -6.83
C LYS A 113 -13.57 -11.61 -5.37
N ILE A 114 -12.66 -10.70 -5.08
CA ILE A 114 -12.25 -10.32 -3.73
C ILE A 114 -13.34 -9.44 -3.13
N SER A 115 -13.93 -9.90 -2.03
CA SER A 115 -14.96 -9.18 -1.26
C SER A 115 -14.42 -8.47 -0.03
N GLU A 116 -13.31 -8.96 0.52
CA GLU A 116 -12.64 -8.34 1.65
C GLU A 116 -11.13 -8.50 1.53
N VAL A 117 -10.40 -7.41 1.85
CA VAL A 117 -8.96 -7.43 2.07
C VAL A 117 -8.69 -6.89 3.46
N ARG A 118 -7.93 -7.64 4.25
CA ARG A 118 -7.48 -7.21 5.58
C ARG A 118 -5.97 -7.23 5.61
N VAL A 119 -5.37 -6.08 5.85
CA VAL A 119 -3.93 -5.87 5.85
C VAL A 119 -3.46 -5.58 7.28
N VAL A 120 -2.53 -6.38 7.77
CA VAL A 120 -1.81 -6.13 9.02
C VAL A 120 -0.40 -5.68 8.68
N MET A 121 0.01 -4.52 9.17
CA MET A 121 1.38 -4.02 9.05
C MET A 121 2.24 -4.56 10.18
N SER A 122 3.50 -4.91 9.91
CA SER A 122 4.44 -5.29 10.96
C SER A 122 4.69 -4.13 11.93
N GLU A 123 4.97 -4.44 13.19
CA GLU A 123 5.29 -3.43 14.21
C GLU A 123 6.51 -2.60 13.81
N ASP A 124 7.55 -3.27 13.28
CA ASP A 124 8.77 -2.61 12.79
C ASP A 124 8.48 -1.66 11.63
N GLY A 125 7.65 -2.08 10.67
CA GLY A 125 7.21 -1.25 9.55
C GLY A 125 6.41 -0.04 10.05
N ALA A 126 5.46 -0.26 10.96
CA ALA A 126 4.65 0.80 11.54
C ALA A 126 5.52 1.82 12.31
N ALA A 127 6.49 1.35 13.10
CA ALA A 127 7.41 2.19 13.84
C ALA A 127 8.35 2.98 12.92
N ALA A 128 8.87 2.35 11.86
CA ALA A 128 9.71 3.01 10.86
C ALA A 128 8.95 4.13 10.14
N LEU A 129 7.75 3.84 9.64
CA LEU A 129 6.89 4.82 8.98
C LEU A 129 6.45 5.94 9.93
N SER A 130 6.13 5.63 11.19
CA SER A 130 5.75 6.64 12.19
C SER A 130 6.89 7.64 12.45
N ARG A 131 8.12 7.13 12.67
CA ARG A 131 9.30 7.99 12.85
C ARG A 131 9.58 8.85 11.63
N ALA A 132 9.53 8.26 10.44
CA ALA A 132 9.80 8.94 9.18
C ALA A 132 8.73 10.01 8.89
N SER A 133 7.45 9.62 9.00
CA SER A 133 6.30 10.52 8.82
C SER A 133 6.35 11.71 9.77
N SER A 134 6.65 11.50 11.06
CA SER A 134 6.64 12.58 12.05
C SER A 134 7.59 13.73 11.70
N ARG A 135 8.76 13.41 11.13
CA ARG A 135 9.76 14.41 10.71
C ARG A 135 9.29 15.21 9.49
N VAL A 136 8.68 14.52 8.51
CA VAL A 136 8.10 15.16 7.33
C VAL A 136 6.93 16.06 7.75
N MET A 137 6.03 15.56 8.60
CA MET A 137 4.88 16.34 9.09
C MET A 137 5.30 17.58 9.86
N ALA A 138 6.36 17.50 10.68
CA ALA A 138 6.89 18.66 11.37
C ALA A 138 7.37 19.73 10.39
N TRP A 139 8.17 19.34 9.39
CA TRP A 139 8.65 20.25 8.35
C TRP A 139 7.51 20.84 7.50
N MET A 140 6.53 20.02 7.09
CA MET A 140 5.38 20.49 6.31
C MET A 140 4.47 21.43 7.11
N ARG A 141 4.31 21.22 8.42
CA ARG A 141 3.53 22.13 9.27
C ARG A 141 4.14 23.53 9.33
N GLU A 142 5.46 23.60 9.32
CA GLU A 142 6.18 24.87 9.36
C GLU A 142 6.17 25.57 8.00
N LYS A 143 6.48 24.83 6.92
CA LYS A 143 6.73 25.43 5.59
C LYS A 143 5.50 25.46 4.69
N TYR A 144 4.63 24.45 4.78
CA TYR A 144 3.52 24.21 3.87
C TYR A 144 2.20 23.86 4.58
N PRO A 145 1.74 24.63 5.59
CA PRO A 145 0.58 24.26 6.40
C PRO A 145 -0.71 24.10 5.57
N GLY A 146 -0.91 24.94 4.55
CA GLY A 146 -2.07 24.85 3.65
C GLY A 146 -2.04 23.60 2.76
N GLU A 147 -0.86 23.21 2.27
CA GLU A 147 -0.72 21.99 1.49
C GLU A 147 -0.92 20.74 2.33
N LEU A 148 -0.38 20.73 3.56
CA LEU A 148 -0.59 19.65 4.51
C LEU A 148 -2.07 19.50 4.88
N ALA A 149 -2.78 20.61 5.11
CA ALA A 149 -4.22 20.58 5.38
C ALA A 149 -5.02 19.97 4.21
N GLY A 150 -4.60 20.22 2.96
CA GLY A 150 -5.22 19.62 1.77
C GLY A 150 -4.89 18.12 1.59
N LEU A 151 -3.68 17.70 1.96
CA LEU A 151 -3.26 16.29 1.90
C LEU A 151 -3.79 15.45 3.06
N MET A 152 -4.12 16.09 4.18
CA MET A 152 -4.61 15.46 5.41
C MET A 152 -5.80 16.20 6.05
N PRO A 153 -6.92 16.36 5.35
CA PRO A 153 -8.11 17.00 5.92
C PRO A 153 -8.60 16.19 7.13
N GLY A 154 -8.78 16.88 8.27
CA GLY A 154 -9.15 16.24 9.53
C GLY A 154 -8.14 15.20 10.04
N GLY A 155 -6.87 15.31 9.64
CA GLY A 155 -5.81 14.39 10.03
C GLY A 155 -5.81 13.04 9.30
N ARG A 156 -6.65 12.88 8.27
CA ARG A 156 -6.74 11.64 7.47
C ARG A 156 -6.09 11.85 6.11
N ARG A 157 -5.20 10.95 5.71
CA ARG A 157 -4.57 11.01 4.37
C ARG A 157 -5.62 10.92 3.26
N VAL A 158 -5.47 11.77 2.26
CA VAL A 158 -6.15 11.66 0.96
C VAL A 158 -5.37 10.70 0.08
N TYR A 159 -6.09 9.77 -0.54
CA TYR A 159 -5.57 8.88 -1.57
C TYR A 159 -6.17 9.32 -2.91
N SER A 160 -5.30 9.65 -3.87
CA SER A 160 -5.61 9.94 -5.27
C SER A 160 -4.28 10.10 -6.02
N ALA A 161 -4.32 10.08 -7.35
CA ALA A 161 -3.15 10.41 -8.17
C ALA A 161 -2.59 11.83 -7.87
N GLU A 162 -3.47 12.82 -7.68
CA GLU A 162 -3.08 14.19 -7.35
C GLU A 162 -2.38 14.25 -5.98
N ALA A 163 -2.94 13.57 -4.97
CA ALA A 163 -2.34 13.52 -3.64
C ALA A 163 -0.97 12.83 -3.69
N ALA A 164 -0.81 11.74 -4.44
CA ALA A 164 0.48 11.06 -4.63
C ALA A 164 1.52 12.01 -5.23
N ALA A 165 1.18 12.67 -6.35
CA ALA A 165 2.08 13.62 -7.01
C ALA A 165 2.52 14.76 -6.06
N LYS A 166 1.57 15.30 -5.29
CA LYS A 166 1.84 16.36 -4.32
C LYS A 166 2.73 15.90 -3.17
N TRP A 167 2.47 14.72 -2.61
CA TRP A 167 3.34 14.10 -1.60
C TRP A 167 4.75 13.90 -2.11
N LEU A 168 4.92 13.31 -3.30
CA LEU A 168 6.25 13.04 -3.85
C LEU A 168 7.03 14.33 -4.13
N ARG A 169 6.38 15.39 -4.62
CA ARG A 169 7.01 16.70 -4.80
C ARG A 169 7.56 17.24 -3.48
N LEU A 170 6.71 17.27 -2.45
CA LEU A 170 7.07 17.81 -1.13
C LEU A 170 8.14 16.97 -0.43
N LEU A 171 8.09 15.65 -0.59
CA LEU A 171 9.10 14.75 -0.03
C LEU A 171 10.47 14.88 -0.70
N LYS A 172 10.51 15.11 -2.02
CA LYS A 172 11.76 15.40 -2.74
C LYS A 172 12.40 16.69 -2.21
N GLU A 173 11.59 17.74 -2.06
CA GLU A 173 12.06 19.01 -1.50
C GLU A 173 12.56 18.85 -0.05
N TRP A 174 11.80 18.15 0.79
CA TRP A 174 12.21 17.84 2.16
C TRP A 174 13.56 17.12 2.22
N ARG A 175 13.80 16.19 1.29
CA ARG A 175 15.05 15.42 1.19
C ARG A 175 16.21 16.27 0.68
N GLU A 176 15.98 17.20 -0.23
CA GLU A 176 17.00 18.12 -0.74
C GLU A 176 17.48 19.09 0.34
N GLU A 177 16.59 19.54 1.24
CA GLU A 177 16.95 20.38 2.38
C GLU A 177 17.65 19.62 3.51
N ARG A 178 17.56 18.29 3.49
CA ARG A 178 18.14 17.40 4.50
C ARG A 178 18.86 16.22 3.85
N PRO A 179 19.94 16.48 3.08
CA PRO A 179 20.69 15.41 2.45
C PRO A 179 21.23 14.48 3.54
N TRP A 180 21.15 13.17 3.26
CA TRP A 180 21.63 12.14 4.16
C TRP A 180 23.10 12.41 4.51
N GLY A 181 23.37 12.78 5.77
CA GLY A 181 24.70 13.18 6.24
C GLY A 181 24.86 14.63 6.71
N ALA A 182 23.87 15.51 6.55
CA ALA A 182 23.93 16.89 7.07
C ALA A 182 23.70 17.01 8.59
N SER A 183 23.69 15.89 9.33
CA SER A 183 23.83 15.89 10.80
C SER A 183 25.28 15.70 11.21
N ARG A 184 26.16 16.59 10.76
CA ARG A 184 27.44 16.90 11.43
C ARG A 184 27.84 18.33 11.09
N GLN A 185 27.41 19.26 11.94
CA GLN A 185 28.23 20.31 12.53
C GLN A 185 27.49 20.89 13.73
#